data_AF-F0G6B2-F1
#
_entry.id   AF-F0G6B2-F1
#
_cell.length_a   1.000
_cell.length_b   1.000
_cell.length_c   1.000
_cell.angle_alpha   90.00
_cell.angle_beta   90.00
_cell.angle_gamma   90.00
#
_symmetry.space_group_name_H-M   'P 1'
#
loop_
_entity.id
_entity.type
_entity.pdbx_description
1 polymer ?
#
loop_
_entity_poly.entity_id
_entity_poly.type
_entity_poly.pdbx_seq_one_letter_code
_entity_poly.pdbx_strand_id
1 'polypeptide(L)' 'EDDVRAFCQGQIAHYKIPRYIRFVDELPMTVTGKVQKFVMRERMIEELKLDVQKTA' A
#
# COMPACT_ATOMS: atom_id res chain seq x y z
N GLU A 1 2.00 12.13 -5.27
CA GLU A 1 2.68 10.86 -4.87
C GLU A 1 4.14 11.09 -4.54
N ASP A 2 4.84 11.90 -5.34
CA ASP A 2 6.25 12.22 -5.11
C ASP A 2 6.54 12.87 -3.75
N ASP A 3 5.65 13.72 -3.23
CA ASP A 3 5.80 14.33 -1.90
C ASP A 3 5.85 13.29 -0.78
N VAL A 4 5.01 12.24 -0.86
CA VAL A 4 4.99 11.15 0.11
C VAL A 4 6.29 10.36 0.02
N ARG A 5 6.79 10.13 -1.20
CA ARG A 5 8.05 9.43 -1.42
C ARG A 5 9.24 10.25 -0.91
N ALA A 6 9.27 11.55 -1.21
CA ALA A 6 10.29 12.49 -0.75
C ALA A 6 10.28 12.61 0.78
N PHE A 7 9.11 12.63 1.41
CA PHE A 7 8.99 12.59 2.87
C PHE A 7 9.61 11.33 3.46
N CYS A 8 9.45 10.17 2.81
CA CYS A 8 10.09 8.93 3.26
C CYS A 8 11.62 8.90 3.02
N GLN A 9 12.14 9.66 2.06
CA GLN A 9 13.58 9.73 1.79
C GLN A 9 14.32 10.32 2.99
N GLY A 10 15.36 9.64 3.46
CA GLY A 10 16.13 10.05 4.64
C GLY A 10 15.52 9.68 5.99
N GLN A 11 14.22 9.35 6.06
CA GLN A 11 13.57 8.88 7.30
C GLN A 11 13.58 7.35 7.44
N ILE A 12 13.57 6.64 6.31
CA ILE A 12 13.63 5.17 6.28
C ILE A 12 14.65 4.71 5.25
N ALA A 13 15.14 3.48 5.43
CA ALA A 13 16.02 2.85 4.44
C ALA A 13 15.36 2.80 3.06
N HIS A 14 16.15 2.99 2.00
CA HIS A 14 15.66 3.10 0.62
C HIS A 14 14.70 1.97 0.20
N TYR A 15 14.98 0.73 0.61
CA TYR A 15 14.14 -0.43 0.27
C TYR A 15 12.76 -0.45 0.98
N LYS A 16 12.55 0.39 2.00
CA LYS A 16 11.26 0.55 2.69
C LYS A 16 10.41 1.67 2.09
N ILE A 17 10.96 2.45 1.15
CA ILE A 17 10.22 3.51 0.48
C ILE A 17 9.15 2.87 -0.42
N PRO A 18 7.87 3.28 -0.30
CA PRO A 18 6.79 2.72 -1.10
C PRO A 18 7.03 2.90 -2.61
N ARG A 19 6.93 1.80 -3.35
CA ARG A 19 7.02 1.81 -4.82
C ARG A 19 5.75 2.35 -5.47
N TYR A 20 4.59 1.95 -4.93
CA TYR A 20 3.28 2.34 -5.41
C TYR A 20 2.52 3.05 -4.29
N ILE A 21 1.90 4.17 -4.61
CA ILE A 21 1.06 4.95 -3.70
C ILE A 21 -0.27 5.16 -4.41
N ARG A 22 -1.38 4.91 -3.72
CA ARG A 22 -2.72 5.15 -4.26
C ARG A 22 -3.50 5.96 -3.25
N PHE A 23 -3.98 7.11 -3.67
CA PHE A 23 -4.95 7.89 -2.90
C PHE A 23 -6.35 7.34 -3.20
N VAL A 24 -7.12 7.14 -2.13
CA VAL A 24 -8.49 6.65 -2.17
C VAL A 24 -9.33 7.52 -1.26
N ASP A 25 -10.61 7.68 -1.59
CA ASP A 25 -11.53 8.47 -0.77
C ASP A 25 -11.81 7.78 0.57
N GLU A 26 -11.87 6.45 0.58
CA GLU A 26 -12.13 5.65 1.78
C GLU A 26 -11.31 4.36 1.84
N LEU A 27 -10.94 3.97 3.06
CA LEU A 27 -10.32 2.67 3.32
C LEU A 27 -11.39 1.58 3.45
N PRO A 28 -11.11 0.33 3.04
CA PRO A 28 -11.99 -0.78 3.35
C PRO A 28 -11.97 -1.03 4.86
N MET A 29 -13.15 -0.93 5.48
CA MET A 29 -13.33 -1.06 6.93
C MET A 29 -14.27 -2.21 7.26
N THR A 30 -14.05 -2.84 8.42
CA THR A 30 -15.05 -3.73 9.01
C THR A 30 -16.25 -2.92 9.50
N VAL A 31 -17.35 -3.61 9.84
CA VAL A 31 -18.53 -3.02 10.49
C VAL A 31 -18.16 -2.28 11.80
N THR A 32 -17.09 -2.71 12.46
CA THR A 32 -16.55 -2.10 13.68
C THR A 32 -15.49 -1.02 13.42
N GLY A 33 -15.26 -0.62 12.17
CA GLY A 33 -14.32 0.44 11.79
C GLY A 33 -12.85 0.03 11.78
N LYS A 34 -12.51 -1.26 11.72
CA LYS A 34 -11.12 -1.71 11.60
C LYS A 34 -10.71 -1.79 10.12
N VAL A 35 -9.52 -1.28 9.79
CA VAL A 35 -8.97 -1.36 8.43
C VAL A 35 -8.74 -2.80 8.01
N GLN A 36 -9.30 -3.19 6.86
CA GLN A 36 -9.12 -4.51 6.26
C GLN A 36 -7.90 -4.53 5.32
N LYS A 37 -6.71 -4.67 5.89
CA LYS A 37 -5.44 -4.65 5.15
C LYS A 37 -5.34 -5.71 4.03
N PHE A 38 -6.00 -6.86 4.20
CA PHE A 38 -5.99 -7.92 3.19
C PHE A 38 -6.76 -7.48 1.93
N VAL A 39 -7.93 -6.87 2.08
CA VAL A 39 -8.72 -6.30 0.97
C VAL A 39 -7.93 -5.21 0.26
N MET A 40 -7.26 -4.33 1.02
CA MET A 40 -6.39 -3.29 0.43
C MET A 40 -5.29 -3.92 -0.43
N ARG A 41 -4.67 -5.00 0.06
CA ARG A 41 -3.62 -5.71 -0.66
C ARG A 41 -4.16 -6.34 -1.94
N GLU A 42 -5.28 -7.06 -1.87
CA GLU A 42 -5.92 -7.70 -3.02
C GLU A 42 -6.28 -6.68 -4.11
N ARG A 43 -6.93 -5.56 -3.74
CA ARG A 43 -7.25 -4.47 -4.68
C ARG A 43 -6.01 -3.92 -5.38
N MET A 44 -4.95 -3.64 -4.61
CA MET A 44 -3.70 -3.12 -5.19
C MET A 44 -3.00 -4.13 -6.10
N ILE A 45 -3.03 -5.42 -5.76
CA ILE A 45 -2.49 -6.48 -6.62
C ILE A 45 -3.25 -6.57 -7.93
N GLU A 46 -4.58 -6.53 -7.88
CA GLU A 46 -5.46 -6.61 -9.05
C GLU A 46 -5.29 -5.38 -9.95
N GLU A 47 -5.36 -4.16 -9.39
CA GLU A 47 -5.21 -2.91 -10.12
C GLU A 47 -3.86 -2.81 -10.83
N LEU A 48 -2.77 -3.17 -10.14
CA LEU A 48 -1.41 -3.08 -10.66
C LEU A 48 -0.97 -4.35 -11.42
N LYS A 49 -1.84 -5.38 -11.49
CA LYS A 49 -1.56 -6.69 -12.11
C LYS A 49 -0.24 -7.30 -11.60
N LEU A 50 0.01 -7.21 -10.30
CA LEU A 50 1.25 -7.68 -9.70
C LEU A 50 1.22 -9.19 -9.50
N ASP A 51 2.33 -9.86 -9.80
CA ASP A 51 2.53 -11.25 -9.43
C ASP A 51 2.91 -11.34 -7.94
N VAL A 52 2.11 -12.05 -7.16
CA VAL A 52 2.39 -12.27 -5.74
C VAL A 52 3.35 -13.44 -5.61
N GLN A 53 4.61 -13.12 -5.43
CA GLN A 53 5.61 -14.12 -5.07
C GLN A 53 5.26 -14.70 -3.70
N LYS A 54 5.06 -16.03 -3.61
CA LYS A 54 4.93 -16.73 -2.33
C LYS A 54 6.28 -16.64 -1.62
N THR A 55 6.37 -15.78 -0.62
CA THR A 55 7.47 -15.85 0.36
C THR A 55 7.34 -17.15 1.16
N ALA A 56 8.47 -17.82 1.34
CA ALA A 56 8.61 -19.09 2.06
C ALA A 56 8.19 -19.01 3.54
#